data_AF-A0A2E0C5G6-F1
#
_entry.id   AF-A0A2E0C5G6-F1
#
_cell.length_a   1.000
_cell.length_b   1.000
_cell.length_c   1.000
_cell.angle_alpha   90.00
_cell.angle_beta   90.00
_cell.angle_gamma   90.00
#
_symmetry.space_group_name_H-M   'P 1'
#
loop_
_entity.id
_entity.type
_entity.pdbx_description
1 polymer ?
#
loop_
_entity_poly.entity_id
_entity_poly.type
_entity_poly.pdbx_seq_one_letter_code
_entity_poly.pdbx_strand_id
1 'polypeptide(L)' 'MKKKLPLKKQPNPYIIFAVNTFQMGITVFVFVQLGIYLDNQFGFEKTLRIVFALIGFLLGFLLCYKTIKRINK' A
#
# COMPACT_ATOMS: atom_id res chain seq x y z
N MET A 1 -22.68 29.83 -24.04
CA MET A 1 -22.77 29.26 -22.67
C MET A 1 -21.52 28.43 -22.38
N LYS A 2 -20.65 28.85 -21.45
CA LYS A 2 -19.55 27.99 -20.97
C LYS A 2 -20.18 26.89 -20.09
N LYS A 3 -20.26 25.65 -20.60
CA LYS A 3 -20.62 24.48 -19.79
C LYS A 3 -19.63 24.37 -18.63
N LYS A 4 -20.08 24.67 -17.41
CA LYS A 4 -19.30 24.36 -16.21
C LYS A 4 -19.22 22.83 -16.13
N LEU A 5 -18.03 22.29 -16.39
CA LEU A 5 -17.75 20.86 -16.15
C LEU A 5 -18.14 20.54 -14.71
N PRO A 6 -18.85 19.43 -14.45
CA PRO A 6 -19.22 19.07 -13.09
C PRO A 6 -17.93 18.93 -12.26
N LEU A 7 -17.83 19.72 -11.19
CA LEU A 7 -16.80 19.56 -10.17
C LEU A 7 -16.87 18.11 -9.70
N LYS A 8 -15.87 17.31 -10.08
CA LYS A 8 -15.76 15.90 -9.72
C LYS A 8 -15.87 15.81 -8.20
N LYS A 9 -16.99 15.26 -7.72
CA LYS A 9 -17.28 15.08 -6.29
C LYS A 9 -16.08 14.34 -5.69
N GLN A 10 -15.30 15.00 -4.84
CA GLN A 10 -14.14 14.36 -4.24
C GLN A 10 -14.66 13.15 -3.45
N PRO A 11 -14.10 11.94 -3.67
CA PRO A 11 -14.57 10.76 -2.96
C PRO A 11 -14.44 10.98 -1.45
N ASN A 12 -15.40 10.46 -0.69
CA ASN A 12 -15.41 10.59 0.77
C ASN A 12 -14.04 10.13 1.33
N PRO A 13 -13.35 10.93 2.16
CA PRO A 13 -12.01 10.61 2.67
C PRO A 13 -11.91 9.22 3.30
N TYR A 14 -12.97 8.73 3.95
CA TYR A 14 -13.02 7.37 4.50
C TYR A 14 -12.94 6.28 3.44
N ILE A 15 -13.56 6.48 2.27
CA ILE A 15 -13.50 5.54 1.14
C ILE A 15 -12.09 5.55 0.55
N ILE A 16 -11.48 6.73 0.41
CA ILE A 16 -10.08 6.86 -0.05
C ILE A 16 -9.14 6.13 0.91
N PHE A 17 -9.36 6.29 2.21
CA PHE A 17 -8.59 5.60 3.24
C PHE A 17 -8.76 4.07 3.18
N ALA A 18 -10.00 3.58 3.04
CA ALA A 18 -10.30 2.15 2.95
C ALA A 18 -9.67 1.51 1.71
N VAL A 19 -9.84 2.13 0.53
CA VAL A 19 -9.25 1.64 -0.73
C VAL A 19 -7.73 1.65 -0.65
N ASN A 20 -7.14 2.71 -0.09
CA ASN A 20 -5.69 2.82 0.02
C ASN A 20 -5.10 1.82 1.02
N THR A 21 -5.79 1.57 2.14
CA THR A 21 -5.41 0.53 3.11
C THR A 21 -5.51 -0.87 2.49
N PHE A 22 -6.57 -1.13 1.72
CA PHE A 22 -6.73 -2.39 1.00
C PHE A 22 -5.62 -2.59 -0.05
N GLN A 23 -5.29 -1.54 -0.81
CA GLN A 23 -4.19 -1.55 -1.76
C GLN A 23 -2.82 -1.81 -1.09
N MET A 24 -2.60 -1.27 0.11
CA MET A 24 -1.40 -1.60 0.90
C MET A 24 -1.36 -3.04 1.33
N GLY A 25 -2.48 -3.57 1.83
CA GLY A 25 -2.57 -4.97 2.25
C GLY A 25 -2.17 -5.90 1.09
N ILE A 26 -2.69 -5.63 -0.10
CA ILE A 26 -2.31 -6.36 -1.33
C ILE A 26 -0.81 -6.18 -1.63
N THR A 27 -0.29 -4.96 -1.55
CA THR A 27 1.13 -4.69 -1.84
C THR A 27 2.05 -5.47 -0.88
N VAL A 28 1.76 -5.44 0.43
CA VAL A 28 2.51 -6.19 1.44
C VAL A 28 2.40 -7.69 1.18
N PHE A 29 1.22 -8.19 0.86
CA PHE A 29 1.01 -9.61 0.56
C PHE A 29 1.86 -10.06 -0.64
N VAL A 30 1.88 -9.29 -1.73
CA VAL A 30 2.71 -9.58 -2.91
C VAL A 30 4.20 -9.55 -2.56
N PHE A 31 4.65 -8.57 -1.78
CA PHE A 31 6.04 -8.48 -1.33
C PHE A 31 6.45 -9.66 -0.45
N VAL A 32 5.57 -10.13 0.43
CA VAL A 32 5.82 -11.33 1.26
C VAL A 32 5.91 -12.57 0.39
N GLN A 33 5.02 -12.74 -0.59
CA GLN A 33 5.06 -13.88 -1.51
C GLN A 33 6.32 -13.87 -2.37
N LEU A 34 6.76 -12.70 -2.84
CA LEU A 34 8.06 -12.54 -3.50
C LEU A 34 9.22 -12.90 -2.57
N GLY A 35 9.17 -12.45 -1.32
CA GLY A 35 10.15 -12.82 -0.30
C GLY A 35 10.27 -14.33 -0.12
N ILE A 36 9.14 -15.04 -0.04
CA ILE A 36 9.08 -16.52 0.04
C ILE A 36 9.68 -17.15 -1.22
N TYR A 37 9.34 -16.65 -2.41
CA TYR A 37 9.86 -17.16 -3.67
C TYR A 37 11.38 -17.01 -3.77
N LEU A 38 11.92 -15.85 -3.39
CA LEU A 38 13.38 -15.62 -3.35
C LEU A 38 14.08 -16.49 -2.31
N ASP A 39 13.49 -16.63 -1.13
CA ASP A 39 14.01 -17.49 -0.05
C ASP A 39 14.16 -18.94 -0.52
N ASN A 40 13.16 -19.45 -1.25
CA ASN A 40 13.17 -20.80 -1.82
C ASN A 40 14.15 -20.97 -2.99
N GLN A 41 14.44 -19.91 -3.76
CA GLN A 41 15.40 -19.95 -4.88
C GLN A 41 16.86 -19.84 -4.43
N PHE A 42 17.14 -19.01 -3.42
CA PHE A 42 18.51 -18.75 -2.96
C PHE A 42 18.93 -19.60 -1.74
N GLY A 43 18.02 -20.37 -1.15
CA GLY A 43 18.33 -21.27 -0.02
C GLY A 43 18.65 -20.53 1.28
N PHE A 44 18.27 -19.25 1.40
CA PHE A 44 18.34 -18.55 2.67
C PHE A 44 17.23 -19.10 3.58
N GLU A 45 17.57 -19.60 4.76
CA GLU A 45 16.59 -20.19 5.67
C GLU A 45 15.70 -19.12 6.34
N LYS A 46 14.78 -18.50 5.58
CA LYS A 46 13.76 -17.54 6.05
C LYS A 46 14.25 -16.11 6.30
N THR A 47 15.54 -15.84 6.15
CA THR A 47 16.10 -14.50 6.41
C THR A 47 15.56 -13.49 5.40
N LEU A 48 15.52 -13.84 4.11
CA LEU A 48 15.03 -12.93 3.07
C LEU A 48 13.53 -12.69 3.22
N ARG A 49 12.77 -13.74 3.58
CA ARG A 49 11.34 -13.61 3.88
C ARG A 49 11.08 -12.59 4.99
N ILE A 50 11.82 -12.65 6.09
CA ILE A 50 11.65 -11.74 7.24
C ILE A 50 12.01 -10.31 6.84
N VAL A 51 13.13 -10.12 6.12
CA VAL A 51 13.57 -8.81 5.65
C VAL A 51 12.56 -8.19 4.69
N PHE A 52 12.08 -8.95 3.69
CA PHE A 52 11.06 -8.49 2.75
C PHE A 52 9.72 -8.19 3.42
N ALA A 53 9.32 -8.97 4.42
CA ALA A 53 8.11 -8.71 5.19
C ALA A 53 8.21 -7.41 6.00
N LEU A 54 9.33 -7.17 6.68
CA LEU A 54 9.60 -5.93 7.42
C LEU A 54 9.63 -4.70 6.49
N ILE A 55 10.29 -4.81 5.33
CA ILE A 55 10.35 -3.73 4.34
C ILE A 55 8.96 -3.45 3.77
N GLY A 56 8.21 -4.50 3.39
CA GLY A 56 6.85 -4.36 2.90
C GLY A 56 5.94 -3.69 3.92
N PHE A 57 6.01 -4.11 5.18
CA PHE A 57 5.26 -3.50 6.28
C PHE A 57 5.62 -2.02 6.47
N LEU A 58 6.91 -1.66 6.53
CA LEU A 58 7.35 -0.27 6.68
C LEU A 58 6.84 0.62 5.53
N LEU A 59 6.95 0.14 4.28
CA LEU A 59 6.48 0.87 3.12
C LEU A 59 4.96 1.06 3.15
N GLY A 60 4.21 0.00 3.47
CA GLY A 60 2.76 0.06 3.63
C GLY A 60 2.35 1.05 4.73
N PHE A 61 3.03 1.01 5.87
CA PHE A 61 2.77 1.92 6.98
C PHE A 61 3.06 3.39 6.62
N LEU A 62 4.19 3.68 5.98
CA LEU A 62 4.56 5.03 5.55
C LEU A 62 3.58 5.62 4.53
N LEU A 63 3.17 4.82 3.55
CA LEU A 63 2.15 5.23 2.59
C LEU A 63 0.82 5.49 3.31
N CYS A 64 0.48 4.74 4.38
CA CYS A 64 -0.78 4.90 5.11
C CYS A 64 -0.78 6.23 5.85
N TYR A 65 0.31 6.50 6.57
CA TYR A 65 0.56 7.78 7.22
C TYR A 65 0.46 8.96 6.24
N LYS A 66 1.04 8.82 5.04
CA LYS A 66 1.00 9.86 4.00
C LYS A 66 -0.42 10.10 3.46
N THR A 67 -1.23 9.05 3.33
CA THR A 67 -2.64 9.16 2.91
C THR A 67 -3.49 9.85 3.96
N ILE A 68 -3.33 9.50 5.25
CA ILE A 68 -4.02 10.18 6.36
C ILE A 68 -3.64 11.67 6.38
N LYS A 69 -2.35 11.99 6.23
CA LYS A 69 -1.87 13.38 6.20
C LYS A 69 -2.43 14.19 5.02
N ARG A 70 -2.70 13.56 3.87
CA ARG A 70 -3.37 14.21 2.72
C ARG A 70 -4.85 14.45 2.96
N ILE A 71 -5.52 13.54 3.65
CA ILE A 71 -6.95 13.64 3.96
C ILE A 71 -7.21 14.72 5.01
N ASN A 72 -6.29 14.89 5.97
CA ASN A 72 -6.40 15.88 7.04
C ASN A 72 -5.95 17.30 6.63
N LYS A 73 -5.64 17.55 5.36
CA LYS A 73 -5.20 18.85 4.84
C LYS A 73 -6.21 19.40 3.84
#